data_AF-A0A1G2PJ22-F1
#
_entry.id   AF-A0A1G2PJ22-F1
#
_cell.length_a   1.000
_cell.length_b   1.000
_cell.length_c   1.000
_cell.angle_alpha   90.00
_cell.angle_beta   90.00
_cell.angle_gamma   90.00
#
_symmetry.space_group_name_H-M   'P 1'
#
loop_
_entity.id
_entity.type
_entity.pdbx_description
1 polymer ?
#
loop_
_entity_poly.entity_id
_entity_poly.type
_entity_poly.pdbx_seq_one_letter_code
_entity_poly.pdbx_strand_id
1 'polypeptide(L)'
;MGKHTVWALLGIIIIGAIFRLLNLTTTPPGLWPDEAVNGLNALEALSQGDFKVFYTDNFGREGLFINLQAFSISIFGATSWALRFVAAVIGIFTVGALFFVGRELFTKTYHPHMTALVASLLGAVSFWHVNFSRIGFRAILLPLFASLAVWWMISAMRNRSQIAFAASGFMYGISLSTYISARFLPILALVCFVYDLWREHKNKNGAQWKSFVIVWGWCFIGFFVAALPLLGYFAYHPADFFGRANDVAVFAAADPIAEFTRSLTKTLGMFHVAGDNNFRHNLGGSPQLDLLSGILFLTGIAVALSLLLRLRNAKGRRFYMVVLFVWFGLMLLPGILSQEGVPHALRTLGAIPPVMLIAALGFGWLAERTTKMLGRQWSHIALMGLLTIVSVINFYQYFFVWASHPETQKAFRYDLTVMAKVLREQHIYTQKVVVINQPGATVENSFIELAPIRFLDYADSTIIYKESTRLAEIIPQFEKTMLVPLQANDQELEASLRALFPTVKRKETQGIEYFSL
;
A
#
# COMPACT_ATOMS: atom_id res chain seq x y z
N MET A 1 -13.53 11.44 -25.41
CA MET A 1 -14.20 11.36 -24.08
C MET A 1 -15.10 12.58 -23.96
N GLY A 2 -16.35 12.45 -23.51
CA GLY A 2 -17.25 13.60 -23.39
C GLY A 2 -16.81 14.56 -22.30
N LYS A 3 -17.09 15.87 -22.45
CA LYS A 3 -16.71 16.91 -21.46
C LYS A 3 -17.20 16.58 -20.05
N HIS A 4 -18.44 16.09 -19.91
CA HIS A 4 -19.01 15.71 -18.61
C HIS A 4 -18.25 14.57 -17.92
N THR A 5 -17.77 13.58 -18.67
CA THR A 5 -16.97 12.47 -18.10
C THR A 5 -15.63 12.96 -17.59
N VAL A 6 -15.01 13.92 -18.28
CA VAL A 6 -13.75 14.54 -17.84
C VAL A 6 -13.98 15.29 -16.52
N TRP A 7 -15.00 16.14 -16.45
CA TRP A 7 -15.32 16.88 -15.22
C TRP A 7 -15.68 15.96 -14.05
N ALA A 8 -16.45 14.90 -14.29
CA ALA A 8 -16.75 13.91 -13.26
C ALA A 8 -15.48 13.21 -12.75
N LEU A 9 -14.58 12.81 -13.64
CA LEU A 9 -13.31 12.20 -13.25
C LEU A 9 -12.44 13.18 -12.45
N LEU A 10 -12.36 14.45 -12.87
CA LEU A 10 -11.63 15.47 -12.12
C LEU A 10 -12.22 15.66 -10.72
N GLY A 11 -13.56 15.70 -10.59
CA GLY A 11 -14.23 15.73 -9.29
C GLY A 11 -13.88 14.53 -8.41
N ILE A 12 -13.84 13.32 -8.98
CA ILE A 12 -13.44 12.10 -8.26
C ILE A 12 -11.96 12.15 -7.84
N ILE A 13 -11.08 12.66 -8.69
CA ILE A 13 -9.66 12.85 -8.36
C ILE A 13 -9.51 13.85 -7.21
N ILE A 14 -10.28 14.95 -7.21
CA ILE A 14 -10.32 15.92 -6.11
C ILE A 14 -10.81 15.26 -4.82
N ILE A 15 -11.88 14.46 -4.86
CA ILE A 15 -12.34 13.67 -3.71
C ILE A 15 -11.22 12.74 -3.22
N GLY A 16 -10.57 12.02 -4.13
CA GLY A 16 -9.45 11.14 -3.82
C GLY A 16 -8.28 11.88 -3.20
N ALA A 17 -8.01 13.12 -3.62
CA ALA A 17 -6.99 13.99 -3.05
C ALA A 17 -7.36 14.47 -1.65
N ILE A 18 -8.61 14.87 -1.41
CA ILE A 18 -9.10 15.24 -0.08
C ILE A 18 -8.92 14.08 0.89
N PHE A 19 -9.36 12.87 0.52
CA PHE A 19 -9.21 11.67 1.36
C PHE A 19 -7.75 11.34 1.69
N ARG A 20 -6.77 11.77 0.89
CA ARG A 20 -5.34 11.43 1.06
C ARG A 20 -4.49 12.53 1.65
N LEU A 21 -4.82 13.80 1.42
CA LEU A 21 -4.00 14.94 1.83
C LEU A 21 -4.54 15.64 3.08
N LEU A 22 -5.84 15.54 3.38
CA LEU A 22 -6.43 16.12 4.58
C LEU A 22 -5.77 15.52 5.83
N ASN A 23 -5.23 16.34 6.73
CA ASN A 23 -4.66 15.92 8.02
C ASN A 23 -3.56 14.85 7.91
N LEU A 24 -2.73 14.88 6.85
CA LEU A 24 -1.72 13.85 6.58
C LEU A 24 -0.64 13.72 7.67
N THR A 25 -0.37 14.80 8.40
CA THR A 25 0.59 14.82 9.52
C THR A 25 0.05 14.15 10.78
N THR A 26 -1.27 14.20 11.00
CA THR A 26 -1.90 13.75 12.26
C THR A 26 -2.70 12.45 12.10
N THR A 27 -2.98 12.02 10.87
CA THR A 27 -3.74 10.81 10.57
C THR A 27 -3.08 10.07 9.40
N PRO A 28 -2.46 8.88 9.57
CA PRO A 28 -2.38 8.07 10.78
C PRO A 28 -1.70 8.76 11.98
N PRO A 29 -2.06 8.42 13.22
CA PRO A 29 -1.36 8.93 14.40
C PRO A 29 0.08 8.39 14.42
N GLY A 30 1.06 9.21 14.80
CA GLY A 30 2.44 8.76 14.93
C GLY A 30 3.15 8.47 13.61
N LEU A 31 4.32 7.84 13.68
CA LEU A 31 5.13 7.41 12.54
C LEU A 31 5.60 5.97 12.82
N TRP A 32 5.10 5.01 12.03
CA TRP A 32 5.45 3.62 12.25
C TRP A 32 6.94 3.38 11.93
N PRO A 33 7.69 2.62 12.76
CA PRO A 33 9.07 2.22 12.51
C PRO A 33 9.43 1.89 11.07
N ASP A 34 8.65 1.06 10.34
CA ASP A 34 9.01 0.74 8.96
C ASP A 34 8.93 1.95 8.02
N GLU A 35 8.01 2.90 8.27
CA GLU A 35 7.96 4.17 7.53
C GLU A 35 9.23 4.99 7.82
N ALA A 36 9.63 5.05 9.09
CA ALA A 36 10.79 5.81 9.54
C ALA A 36 12.11 5.23 9.03
N VAL A 37 12.25 3.90 8.96
CA VAL A 37 13.43 3.25 8.37
C VAL A 37 13.54 3.60 6.89
N ASN A 38 12.43 3.66 6.14
CA ASN A 38 12.48 4.17 4.76
C ASN A 38 13.00 5.60 4.71
N GLY A 39 12.58 6.45 5.66
CA GLY A 39 13.06 7.82 5.79
C GLY A 39 14.55 7.93 6.13
N LEU A 40 15.07 7.08 7.02
CA LEU A 40 16.49 7.03 7.35
C LEU A 40 17.33 6.60 6.14
N ASN A 41 16.91 5.55 5.41
CA ASN A 41 17.61 5.13 4.20
C ASN A 41 17.53 6.20 3.08
N ALA A 42 16.43 6.94 3.01
CA ALA A 42 16.28 8.07 2.10
C ALA A 42 17.23 9.22 2.45
N LEU A 43 17.40 9.57 3.73
CA LEU A 43 18.35 10.57 4.20
C LEU A 43 19.80 10.15 3.97
N GLU A 44 20.11 8.87 4.19
CA GLU A 44 21.41 8.30 3.87
C GLU A 44 21.72 8.40 2.37
N ALA A 45 20.76 8.01 1.51
CA ALA A 45 20.91 8.12 0.06
C ALA A 45 21.13 9.58 -0.39
N LEU A 46 20.43 10.54 0.21
CA LEU A 46 20.63 11.96 -0.08
C LEU A 46 22.01 12.46 0.35
N SER A 47 22.50 12.04 1.51
CA SER A 47 23.78 12.53 2.06
C SER A 47 24.99 11.91 1.37
N GLN A 48 24.91 10.64 0.98
CA GLN A 48 26.00 9.91 0.31
C GLN A 48 25.93 9.97 -1.22
N GLY A 49 24.78 10.36 -1.79
CA GLY A 49 24.51 10.25 -3.22
C GLY A 49 24.30 8.81 -3.72
N ASP A 50 24.09 7.86 -2.79
CA ASP A 50 23.95 6.42 -3.08
C ASP A 50 22.48 5.98 -3.06
N PHE A 51 21.81 6.11 -4.21
CA PHE A 51 20.44 5.64 -4.39
C PHE A 51 20.43 4.17 -4.82
N LYS A 52 19.83 3.32 -3.99
CA LYS A 52 19.87 1.87 -4.21
C LYS A 52 18.65 1.37 -4.96
N VAL A 53 18.84 0.32 -5.76
CA VAL A 53 17.72 -0.45 -6.36
C VAL A 53 17.08 -1.40 -5.36
N PHE A 54 17.82 -1.77 -4.32
CA PHE A 54 17.39 -2.62 -3.22
C PHE A 54 18.12 -2.22 -1.93
N TYR A 55 17.36 -2.02 -0.85
CA TYR A 55 17.87 -1.71 0.48
C TYR A 55 17.77 -2.97 1.34
N THR A 56 18.88 -3.45 1.89
CA THR A 56 18.96 -4.72 2.64
C THR A 56 18.33 -4.64 4.04
N ASP A 57 18.33 -3.45 4.64
CA ASP A 57 17.73 -3.18 5.95
C ASP A 57 16.25 -3.59 5.99
N ASN A 58 15.75 -3.96 7.19
CA ASN A 58 14.36 -4.32 7.44
C ASN A 58 13.83 -5.40 6.47
N PHE A 59 14.53 -6.55 6.44
CA PHE A 59 14.19 -7.74 5.65
C PHE A 59 14.23 -7.59 4.13
N GLY A 60 14.94 -6.59 3.62
CA GLY A 60 15.06 -6.35 2.18
C GLY A 60 13.85 -5.62 1.57
N ARG A 61 14.11 -4.50 0.91
CA ARG A 61 13.08 -3.61 0.35
C ARG A 61 13.52 -3.03 -1.00
N GLU A 62 12.62 -3.10 -1.96
CA GLU A 62 12.80 -2.55 -3.29
C GLU A 62 12.89 -1.01 -3.23
N GLY A 63 13.92 -0.46 -3.87
CA GLY A 63 14.36 0.92 -3.64
C GLY A 63 13.52 2.01 -4.28
N LEU A 64 12.68 1.70 -5.28
CA LEU A 64 11.93 2.71 -6.04
C LEU A 64 11.16 3.68 -5.13
N PHE A 65 10.43 3.14 -4.16
CA PHE A 65 9.63 3.97 -3.25
C PHE A 65 10.48 4.82 -2.30
N ILE A 66 11.57 4.23 -1.80
CA ILE A 66 12.50 4.92 -0.89
C ILE A 66 13.20 6.07 -1.63
N ASN A 67 13.58 5.86 -2.90
CA ASN A 67 14.17 6.90 -3.74
C ASN A 67 13.17 8.04 -4.05
N LEU A 68 11.88 7.72 -4.24
CA LEU A 68 10.84 8.74 -4.35
C LEU A 68 10.64 9.51 -3.02
N GLN A 69 10.75 8.83 -1.88
CA GLN A 69 10.71 9.48 -0.57
C GLN A 69 11.93 10.36 -0.33
N ALA A 70 13.13 9.97 -0.78
CA ALA A 70 14.32 10.80 -0.74
C ALA A 70 14.11 12.12 -1.52
N PHE A 71 13.52 12.05 -2.72
CA PHE A 71 13.16 13.27 -3.46
C PHE A 71 12.13 14.15 -2.72
N SER A 72 11.14 13.54 -2.05
CA SER A 72 10.18 14.28 -1.22
C SER A 72 10.86 14.95 -0.02
N ILE A 73 11.74 14.23 0.67
CA ILE A 73 12.49 14.72 1.84
C ILE A 73 13.44 15.86 1.45
N SER A 74 14.08 15.82 0.27
CA SER A 74 14.98 16.89 -0.15
C SER A 74 14.26 18.22 -0.40
N ILE A 75 12.94 18.20 -0.66
CA ILE A 75 12.11 19.39 -0.86
C ILE A 75 11.44 19.84 0.44
N PHE A 76 10.87 18.89 1.20
CA PHE A 76 9.97 19.18 2.32
C PHE A 76 10.58 18.92 3.71
N GLY A 77 11.82 18.41 3.75
CA GLY A 77 12.52 18.04 4.98
C GLY A 77 12.11 16.68 5.55
N ALA A 78 12.85 16.25 6.58
CA ALA A 78 12.63 14.99 7.29
C ALA A 78 11.37 15.05 8.19
N THR A 79 10.20 14.86 7.58
CA THR A 79 8.91 14.88 8.26
C THR A 79 8.05 13.67 7.89
N SER A 80 7.14 13.28 8.77
CA SER A 80 6.14 12.23 8.47
C SER A 80 5.27 12.62 7.26
N TRP A 81 4.97 13.91 7.11
CA TRP A 81 4.24 14.45 5.96
C TRP A 81 4.98 14.18 4.65
N ALA A 82 6.29 14.45 4.58
CA ALA A 82 7.10 14.24 3.37
C ALA A 82 7.11 12.77 2.94
N LEU A 83 7.20 11.83 3.89
CA LEU A 83 7.14 10.39 3.61
C LEU A 83 5.77 9.96 3.06
N ARG A 84 4.69 10.43 3.70
CA ARG A 84 3.32 10.04 3.37
C ARG A 84 2.79 10.75 2.14
N PHE A 85 3.32 11.92 1.80
CA PHE A 85 2.97 12.67 0.60
C PHE A 85 3.20 11.83 -0.67
N VAL A 86 4.31 11.08 -0.73
CA VAL A 86 4.58 10.16 -1.84
C VAL A 86 3.47 9.11 -1.97
N ALA A 87 3.11 8.44 -0.87
CA ALA A 87 2.03 7.45 -0.87
C ALA A 87 0.67 8.07 -1.28
N ALA A 88 0.39 9.30 -0.81
CA ALA A 88 -0.83 10.03 -1.14
C ALA A 88 -0.92 10.34 -2.64
N VAL A 89 0.14 10.86 -3.23
CA VAL A 89 0.21 11.15 -4.67
C VAL A 89 0.03 9.88 -5.50
N ILE A 90 0.71 8.79 -5.14
CA ILE A 90 0.55 7.50 -5.81
C ILE A 90 -0.89 6.99 -5.70
N GLY A 91 -1.52 7.10 -4.53
CA GLY A 91 -2.92 6.76 -4.34
C GLY A 91 -3.87 7.57 -5.22
N ILE A 92 -3.63 8.88 -5.38
CA ILE A 92 -4.41 9.76 -6.27
C ILE A 92 -4.26 9.32 -7.73
N PHE A 93 -3.05 8.97 -8.18
CA PHE A 93 -2.85 8.45 -9.52
C PHE A 93 -3.55 7.10 -9.74
N THR A 94 -3.57 6.22 -8.73
CA THR A 94 -4.32 4.95 -8.81
C THR A 94 -5.81 5.21 -9.06
N VAL A 95 -6.41 6.21 -8.41
CA VAL A 95 -7.82 6.60 -8.65
C VAL A 95 -8.07 6.91 -10.12
N GLY A 96 -7.20 7.69 -10.76
CA GLY A 96 -7.28 7.96 -12.20
C GLY A 96 -7.06 6.71 -13.05
N ALA A 97 -6.08 5.87 -12.70
CA ALA A 97 -5.76 4.63 -13.41
C ALA A 97 -6.96 3.65 -13.44
N LEU A 98 -7.72 3.54 -12.34
CA LEU A 98 -8.93 2.70 -12.29
C LEU A 98 -9.98 3.10 -13.33
N PHE A 99 -10.17 4.39 -13.56
CA PHE A 99 -11.08 4.85 -14.62
C PHE A 99 -10.62 4.37 -15.99
N PHE A 100 -9.32 4.49 -16.28
CA PHE A 100 -8.77 4.08 -17.58
C PHE A 100 -8.89 2.57 -17.81
N VAL A 101 -8.58 1.75 -16.80
CA VAL A 101 -8.79 0.29 -16.87
C VAL A 101 -10.28 -0.03 -17.06
N GLY A 102 -11.15 0.55 -16.24
CA GLY A 102 -12.59 0.34 -16.31
C GLY A 102 -13.18 0.73 -17.67
N ARG A 103 -12.68 1.81 -18.28
CA ARG A 103 -13.10 2.24 -19.62
C ARG A 103 -12.82 1.18 -20.69
N GLU A 104 -11.70 0.46 -20.59
CA GLU A 104 -11.36 -0.61 -21.53
C GLU A 104 -12.14 -1.90 -21.23
N LEU A 105 -12.28 -2.28 -19.96
CA LEU A 105 -12.98 -3.51 -19.55
C LEU A 105 -14.49 -3.45 -19.78
N PHE A 106 -15.10 -2.28 -19.55
CA PHE A 106 -16.57 -2.13 -19.50
C PHE A 106 -17.19 -1.54 -20.77
N THR A 107 -16.43 -1.48 -21.87
CA THR A 107 -16.88 -0.96 -23.18
C THR A 107 -18.23 -1.50 -23.66
N LYS A 108 -18.60 -2.71 -23.24
CA LYS A 108 -19.84 -3.39 -23.65
C LYS A 108 -20.90 -3.48 -22.55
N THR A 109 -20.75 -2.75 -21.44
CA THR A 109 -21.78 -2.64 -20.39
C THR A 109 -22.86 -1.62 -20.79
N TYR A 110 -23.97 -1.55 -20.04
CA TYR A 110 -25.07 -0.63 -20.33
C TYR A 110 -24.65 0.85 -20.21
N HIS A 111 -23.79 1.18 -19.24
CA HIS A 111 -23.25 2.53 -19.03
C HIS A 111 -21.71 2.52 -18.85
N PRO A 112 -20.91 2.32 -19.92
CA PRO A 112 -19.46 2.07 -19.81
C PRO A 112 -18.68 3.14 -19.03
N HIS A 113 -18.92 4.43 -19.35
CA HIS A 113 -18.21 5.53 -18.71
C HIS A 113 -18.61 5.70 -17.24
N MET A 114 -19.89 5.52 -16.91
CA MET A 114 -20.36 5.58 -15.53
C MET A 114 -19.77 4.44 -14.70
N THR A 115 -19.79 3.20 -15.21
CA THR A 115 -19.17 2.04 -14.55
C THR A 115 -17.67 2.30 -14.28
N ALA A 116 -16.95 2.87 -15.26
CA ALA A 116 -15.55 3.24 -15.07
C ALA A 116 -15.34 4.36 -14.03
N LEU A 117 -16.20 5.39 -14.02
CA LEU A 117 -16.17 6.44 -13.00
C LEU A 117 -16.45 5.88 -11.60
N VAL A 118 -17.37 4.92 -11.48
CA VAL A 118 -17.67 4.28 -10.20
C VAL A 118 -16.49 3.46 -9.70
N ALA A 119 -15.78 2.73 -10.55
CA ALA A 119 -14.55 2.04 -10.14
C ALA A 119 -13.52 3.02 -9.55
N SER A 120 -13.37 4.19 -10.21
CA SER A 120 -12.51 5.27 -9.75
C SER A 120 -12.98 5.85 -8.41
N LEU A 121 -14.27 6.14 -8.25
CA LEU A 121 -14.84 6.67 -7.01
C LEU A 121 -14.71 5.68 -5.85
N LEU A 122 -15.03 4.41 -6.05
CA LEU A 122 -14.86 3.37 -5.03
C LEU A 122 -13.38 3.27 -4.59
N GLY A 123 -12.43 3.32 -5.52
CA GLY A 123 -11.01 3.39 -5.19
C GLY A 123 -10.59 4.71 -4.51
N ALA A 124 -11.28 5.82 -4.78
CA ALA A 124 -11.02 7.11 -4.16
C ALA A 124 -11.39 7.11 -2.67
N VAL A 125 -12.52 6.50 -2.32
CA VAL A 125 -13.10 6.56 -0.96
C VAL A 125 -12.90 5.29 -0.14
N SER A 126 -12.53 4.16 -0.75
CA SER A 126 -12.34 2.88 -0.03
C SER A 126 -11.35 3.02 1.12
N PHE A 127 -11.80 2.69 2.34
CA PHE A 127 -10.95 2.64 3.53
C PHE A 127 -9.63 1.90 3.26
N TRP A 128 -9.71 0.73 2.62
CA TRP A 128 -8.54 -0.10 2.33
C TRP A 128 -7.47 0.66 1.53
N HIS A 129 -7.88 1.29 0.44
CA HIS A 129 -6.97 2.01 -0.44
C HIS A 129 -6.52 3.34 0.17
N VAL A 130 -7.42 4.06 0.86
CA VAL A 130 -7.11 5.32 1.57
C VAL A 130 -6.08 5.08 2.66
N ASN A 131 -6.24 4.03 3.46
CA ASN A 131 -5.32 3.70 4.54
C ASN A 131 -3.88 3.51 4.03
N PHE A 132 -3.67 2.62 3.05
CA PHE A 132 -2.33 2.37 2.50
C PHE A 132 -1.79 3.48 1.59
N SER A 133 -2.62 4.44 1.17
CA SER A 133 -2.15 5.66 0.50
C SER A 133 -1.92 6.84 1.45
N ARG A 134 -1.99 6.61 2.76
CA ARG A 134 -1.64 7.59 3.79
C ARG A 134 -0.55 7.11 4.74
N ILE A 135 -0.04 5.90 4.50
CA ILE A 135 1.11 5.31 5.19
C ILE A 135 2.26 5.26 4.17
N GLY A 136 3.47 5.61 4.59
CA GLY A 136 4.70 5.58 3.79
C GLY A 136 5.19 4.16 3.47
N PHE A 137 4.32 3.30 2.93
CA PHE A 137 4.63 1.94 2.52
C PHE A 137 4.76 1.81 1.01
N ARG A 138 5.86 1.18 0.57
CA ARG A 138 6.16 0.93 -0.85
C ARG A 138 5.09 0.16 -1.61
N ALA A 139 4.28 -0.62 -0.90
CA ALA A 139 3.25 -1.45 -1.51
C ALA A 139 2.21 -0.65 -2.30
N ILE A 140 1.96 0.62 -1.96
CA ILE A 140 0.96 1.44 -2.63
C ILE A 140 1.28 1.71 -4.12
N LEU A 141 2.54 1.55 -4.54
CA LEU A 141 2.92 1.60 -5.95
C LEU A 141 2.29 0.44 -6.76
N LEU A 142 2.07 -0.73 -6.16
CA LEU A 142 1.58 -1.92 -6.85
C LEU A 142 0.18 -1.69 -7.47
N PRO A 143 -0.84 -1.20 -6.74
CA PRO A 143 -2.13 -0.85 -7.34
C PRO A 143 -2.05 0.08 -8.56
N LEU A 144 -1.17 1.09 -8.50
CA LEU A 144 -0.97 2.03 -9.61
C LEU A 144 -0.39 1.33 -10.83
N PHE A 145 0.77 0.69 -10.68
CA PHE A 145 1.47 0.06 -11.79
C PHE A 145 0.70 -1.14 -12.36
N ALA A 146 0.02 -1.92 -11.51
CA ALA A 146 -0.86 -2.98 -11.97
C ALA A 146 -2.02 -2.44 -12.82
N SER A 147 -2.65 -1.35 -12.39
CA SER A 147 -3.72 -0.71 -13.16
C SER A 147 -3.21 -0.15 -14.49
N LEU A 148 -2.07 0.55 -14.50
CA LEU A 148 -1.49 1.08 -15.74
C LEU A 148 -1.03 -0.04 -16.67
N ALA A 149 -0.42 -1.11 -16.15
CA ALA A 149 -0.01 -2.28 -16.93
C ALA A 149 -1.21 -2.96 -17.61
N VAL A 150 -2.29 -3.20 -16.86
CA VAL A 150 -3.51 -3.82 -17.42
C VAL A 150 -4.20 -2.89 -18.41
N TRP A 151 -4.29 -1.59 -18.11
CA TRP A 151 -4.87 -0.60 -19.02
C TRP A 151 -4.13 -0.56 -20.37
N TRP A 152 -2.81 -0.40 -20.33
CA TRP A 152 -1.98 -0.38 -21.53
C TRP A 152 -2.06 -1.71 -22.28
N MET A 153 -1.98 -2.86 -21.59
CA MET A 153 -2.09 -4.18 -22.22
C MET A 153 -3.39 -4.33 -23.01
N ILE A 154 -4.54 -4.04 -22.38
CA ILE A 154 -5.84 -4.21 -23.04
C ILE A 154 -6.00 -3.23 -24.22
N SER A 155 -5.57 -1.98 -24.03
CA SER A 155 -5.57 -0.97 -25.08
C SER A 155 -4.67 -1.38 -26.26
N ALA A 156 -3.47 -1.90 -25.97
CA ALA A 156 -2.49 -2.35 -26.94
C ALA A 156 -2.98 -3.56 -27.73
N MET A 157 -3.57 -4.56 -27.08
CA MET A 157 -4.14 -5.74 -27.73
C MET A 157 -5.32 -5.41 -28.66
N ARG A 158 -6.08 -4.34 -28.37
CA ARG A 158 -7.16 -3.87 -29.25
C ARG A 158 -6.60 -3.20 -30.51
N ASN A 159 -5.60 -2.33 -30.34
CA ASN A 159 -5.15 -1.42 -31.39
C ASN A 159 -3.84 -1.86 -32.07
N ARG A 160 -3.21 -2.95 -31.62
CA ARG A 160 -1.87 -3.43 -32.05
C ARG A 160 -0.78 -2.35 -31.98
N SER A 161 -0.89 -1.41 -31.05
CA SER A 161 0.07 -0.30 -30.92
C SER A 161 1.36 -0.76 -30.23
N GLN A 162 2.50 -0.62 -30.93
CA GLN A 162 3.83 -0.97 -30.41
C GLN A 162 4.19 -0.17 -29.16
N ILE A 163 3.92 1.15 -29.17
CA ILE A 163 4.16 2.03 -28.01
C ILE A 163 3.33 1.58 -26.80
N ALA A 164 2.06 1.23 -27.01
CA ALA A 164 1.20 0.76 -25.93
C ALA A 164 1.68 -0.59 -25.36
N PHE A 165 2.18 -1.50 -26.20
CA PHE A 165 2.79 -2.75 -25.74
C PHE A 165 4.10 -2.51 -24.98
N ALA A 166 4.98 -1.63 -25.48
CA ALA A 166 6.20 -1.24 -24.78
C ALA A 166 5.90 -0.58 -23.42
N ALA A 167 4.94 0.34 -23.38
CA ALA A 167 4.48 0.97 -22.14
C ALA A 167 3.88 -0.08 -21.17
N SER A 168 3.06 -1.01 -21.68
CA SER A 168 2.54 -2.10 -20.87
C SER A 168 3.66 -2.95 -20.27
N GLY A 169 4.62 -3.37 -21.09
CA GLY A 169 5.80 -4.12 -20.67
C GLY A 169 6.57 -3.39 -19.59
N PHE A 170 6.86 -2.11 -19.80
CA PHE A 170 7.54 -1.24 -18.84
C PHE A 170 6.79 -1.19 -17.50
N MET A 171 5.46 -1.04 -17.51
CA MET A 171 4.66 -1.03 -16.27
C MET A 171 4.69 -2.38 -15.54
N TYR A 172 4.65 -3.51 -16.26
CA TYR A 172 4.86 -4.83 -15.64
C TYR A 172 6.28 -4.98 -15.07
N GLY A 173 7.30 -4.48 -15.77
CA GLY A 173 8.70 -4.58 -15.33
C GLY A 173 8.98 -3.72 -14.10
N ILE A 174 8.61 -2.44 -14.13
CA ILE A 174 8.82 -1.51 -13.00
C ILE A 174 8.01 -1.91 -11.77
N SER A 175 6.89 -2.62 -11.95
CA SER A 175 6.11 -3.14 -10.82
C SER A 175 6.95 -4.07 -9.93
N LEU A 176 7.96 -4.76 -10.48
CA LEU A 176 8.84 -5.62 -9.67
C LEU A 176 9.66 -4.83 -8.65
N SER A 177 9.90 -3.53 -8.89
CA SER A 177 10.60 -2.62 -7.96
C SER A 177 9.68 -2.02 -6.89
N THR A 178 8.46 -2.56 -6.72
CA THR A 178 7.45 -1.99 -5.82
C THR A 178 7.28 -2.81 -4.56
N TYR A 179 6.41 -3.81 -4.68
CA TYR A 179 5.90 -4.83 -3.79
C TYR A 179 6.56 -6.19 -3.93
N ILE A 180 6.89 -6.96 -2.88
CA ILE A 180 7.21 -8.38 -3.11
C ILE A 180 6.05 -9.12 -3.80
N SER A 181 4.80 -8.76 -3.47
CA SER A 181 3.58 -9.26 -4.13
C SER A 181 3.53 -8.98 -5.63
N ALA A 182 4.25 -7.98 -6.13
CA ALA A 182 4.24 -7.60 -7.55
C ALA A 182 4.81 -8.71 -8.45
N ARG A 183 5.59 -9.64 -7.90
CA ARG A 183 6.18 -10.77 -8.63
C ARG A 183 5.16 -11.72 -9.24
N PHE A 184 3.92 -11.74 -8.74
CA PHE A 184 2.83 -12.49 -9.35
C PHE A 184 2.20 -11.78 -10.56
N LEU A 185 2.41 -10.47 -10.71
CA LEU A 185 1.76 -9.66 -11.73
C LEU A 185 2.19 -10.03 -13.17
N PRO A 186 3.47 -10.34 -13.49
CA PRO A 186 3.87 -10.78 -14.83
C PRO A 186 3.11 -12.03 -15.33
N ILE A 187 2.58 -12.87 -14.44
CA ILE A 187 1.75 -14.03 -14.82
C ILE A 187 0.47 -13.57 -15.54
N LEU A 188 -0.08 -12.39 -15.18
CA LEU A 188 -1.22 -11.81 -15.87
C LEU A 188 -0.88 -11.40 -17.32
N ALA A 189 0.33 -10.85 -17.53
CA ALA A 189 0.84 -10.56 -18.87
C ALA A 189 1.00 -11.84 -19.70
N LEU A 190 1.47 -12.93 -19.08
CA LEU A 190 1.57 -14.25 -19.72
C LEU A 190 0.20 -14.80 -20.13
N VAL A 191 -0.84 -14.64 -19.29
CA VAL A 191 -2.21 -15.02 -19.67
C VAL A 191 -2.70 -14.23 -20.88
N CYS A 192 -2.40 -12.93 -20.95
CA CYS A 192 -2.71 -12.10 -22.11
C CYS A 192 -1.92 -12.56 -23.35
N PHE A 193 -0.64 -12.90 -23.21
CA PHE A 193 0.22 -13.43 -24.27
C PHE A 193 -0.33 -14.73 -24.84
N VAL A 194 -0.63 -15.70 -23.99
CA VAL A 194 -1.16 -17.01 -24.40
C VAL A 194 -2.52 -16.86 -25.10
N TYR A 195 -3.40 -16.00 -24.57
CA TYR A 195 -4.69 -15.73 -25.22
C TYR A 195 -4.52 -15.12 -26.61
N ASP A 196 -3.63 -14.14 -26.74
CA ASP A 196 -3.38 -13.46 -28.00
C ASP A 196 -2.70 -14.39 -29.02
N LEU A 197 -1.73 -15.19 -28.57
CA LEU A 197 -1.08 -16.23 -29.35
C LEU A 197 -2.08 -17.24 -29.88
N TRP A 198 -3.00 -17.72 -29.03
CA TRP A 198 -4.06 -18.65 -29.43
C TRP A 198 -5.01 -18.04 -30.47
N ARG A 199 -5.35 -16.75 -30.32
CA ARG A 199 -6.19 -16.03 -31.28
C ARG A 199 -5.48 -15.91 -32.65
N GLU A 200 -4.19 -15.60 -32.63
CA GLU A 200 -3.39 -15.45 -33.85
C GLU A 200 -3.13 -16.79 -34.53
N HIS A 201 -2.84 -17.87 -33.79
CA HIS A 201 -2.65 -19.20 -34.37
C HIS A 201 -3.91 -19.74 -35.07
N LYS A 202 -5.10 -19.39 -34.57
CA LYS A 202 -6.37 -19.70 -35.25
C LYS A 202 -6.58 -18.91 -36.54
N ASN A 203 -5.91 -17.77 -36.69
CA ASN A 203 -6.00 -16.93 -37.86
C ASN A 203 -4.87 -17.32 -38.83
N LYS A 204 -5.19 -18.01 -39.93
CA LYS A 204 -4.18 -18.54 -40.88
C LYS A 204 -3.45 -17.47 -41.71
N ASN A 205 -3.40 -16.22 -41.26
CA ASN A 205 -2.83 -15.09 -42.00
C ASN A 205 -1.42 -14.75 -41.48
N GLY A 206 -0.39 -15.05 -42.27
CA GLY A 206 1.02 -14.83 -41.91
C GLY A 206 1.42 -13.36 -41.63
N ALA A 207 0.68 -12.38 -42.17
CA ALA A 207 0.93 -10.97 -41.86
C ALA A 207 0.60 -10.62 -40.38
N GLN A 208 -0.37 -11.34 -39.79
CA GLN A 208 -0.77 -11.11 -38.39
C GLN A 208 0.21 -11.74 -37.41
N TRP A 209 0.86 -12.85 -37.80
CA TRP A 209 1.95 -13.44 -37.02
C TRP A 209 3.16 -12.50 -36.88
N LYS A 210 3.57 -11.84 -37.98
CA LYS A 210 4.65 -10.82 -37.92
C LYS A 210 4.26 -9.67 -36.98
N SER A 211 3.02 -9.18 -37.06
CA SER A 211 2.53 -8.14 -36.16
C SER A 211 2.56 -8.60 -34.70
N PHE A 212 2.10 -9.82 -34.40
CA PHE A 212 2.15 -10.42 -33.06
C PHE A 212 3.57 -10.44 -32.50
N VAL A 213 4.54 -10.96 -33.26
CA VAL A 213 5.95 -11.04 -32.82
C VAL A 213 6.52 -9.66 -32.54
N ILE A 214 6.25 -8.67 -33.41
CA ILE A 214 6.75 -7.29 -33.24
C ILE A 214 6.17 -6.66 -31.97
N VAL A 215 4.85 -6.70 -31.78
CA VAL A 215 4.21 -6.01 -30.65
C VAL A 215 4.57 -6.66 -29.31
N TRP A 216 4.64 -7.99 -29.24
CA TRP A 216 5.09 -8.67 -28.03
C TRP A 216 6.59 -8.54 -27.80
N GLY A 217 7.40 -8.47 -28.86
CA GLY A 217 8.81 -8.09 -28.76
C GLY A 217 9.00 -6.74 -28.06
N TRP A 218 8.21 -5.73 -28.44
CA TRP A 218 8.21 -4.43 -27.75
C TRP A 218 7.75 -4.53 -26.29
N CYS A 219 6.77 -5.38 -25.98
CA CYS A 219 6.37 -5.65 -24.60
C CYS A 219 7.50 -6.25 -23.77
N PHE A 220 8.23 -7.24 -24.31
CA PHE A 220 9.37 -7.84 -23.63
C PHE A 220 10.50 -6.83 -23.44
N ILE A 221 10.82 -6.02 -24.46
CA ILE A 221 11.81 -4.95 -24.36
C ILE A 221 11.42 -3.99 -23.24
N GLY A 222 10.18 -3.48 -23.23
CA GLY A 222 9.70 -2.59 -22.17
C GLY A 222 9.82 -3.22 -20.78
N PHE A 223 9.45 -4.49 -20.64
CA PHE A 223 9.56 -5.24 -19.39
C PHE A 223 11.01 -5.32 -18.90
N PHE A 224 11.92 -5.80 -19.74
CA PHE A 224 13.31 -5.96 -19.35
C PHE A 224 13.99 -4.62 -19.10
N VAL A 225 13.72 -3.57 -19.89
CA VAL A 225 14.27 -2.23 -19.63
C VAL A 225 13.95 -1.75 -18.21
N ALA A 226 12.73 -1.97 -17.73
CA ALA A 226 12.32 -1.55 -16.39
C ALA A 226 12.76 -2.52 -15.29
N ALA A 227 12.75 -3.82 -15.54
CA ALA A 227 13.07 -4.85 -14.55
C ALA A 227 14.58 -5.08 -14.38
N LEU A 228 15.38 -4.78 -15.41
CA LEU A 228 16.81 -5.16 -15.48
C LEU A 228 17.64 -4.66 -14.28
N PRO A 229 17.48 -3.43 -13.75
CA PRO A 229 18.29 -3.00 -12.61
C PRO A 229 18.07 -3.88 -11.38
N LEU A 230 16.82 -4.25 -11.10
CA LEU A 230 16.48 -5.09 -9.95
C LEU A 230 16.83 -6.57 -10.20
N LEU A 231 16.58 -7.07 -11.41
CA LEU A 231 16.96 -8.44 -11.79
C LEU A 231 18.47 -8.62 -11.78
N GLY A 232 19.22 -7.61 -12.20
CA GLY A 232 20.68 -7.56 -12.11
C GLY A 232 21.15 -7.65 -10.67
N TYR A 233 20.57 -6.86 -9.76
CA TYR A 233 20.87 -6.97 -8.32
C TYR A 233 20.64 -8.39 -7.79
N PHE A 234 19.47 -8.99 -8.07
CA PHE A 234 19.17 -10.35 -7.59
C PHE A 234 20.02 -11.45 -8.22
N ALA A 235 20.62 -11.23 -9.40
CA ALA A 235 21.57 -12.17 -9.98
C ALA A 235 22.86 -12.26 -9.14
N TYR A 236 23.29 -11.15 -8.51
CA TYR A 236 24.43 -11.12 -7.60
C TYR A 236 24.04 -11.43 -6.14
N HIS A 237 22.78 -11.16 -5.77
CA HIS A 237 22.24 -11.37 -4.42
C HIS A 237 20.97 -12.24 -4.43
N PRO A 238 21.07 -13.53 -4.80
CA PRO A 238 19.90 -14.40 -4.99
C PRO A 238 19.11 -14.66 -3.69
N ALA A 239 19.76 -14.60 -2.52
CA ALA A 239 19.09 -14.74 -1.22
C ALA A 239 18.06 -13.62 -0.97
N ASP A 240 18.38 -12.39 -1.40
CA ASP A 240 17.51 -11.22 -1.24
C ASP A 240 16.27 -11.27 -2.13
N PHE A 241 16.28 -12.12 -3.17
CA PHE A 241 15.08 -12.34 -3.97
C PHE A 241 13.98 -12.86 -3.06
N PHE A 242 14.13 -13.99 -2.38
CA PHE A 242 13.05 -14.51 -1.54
C PHE A 242 12.82 -13.67 -0.28
N GLY A 243 13.87 -13.04 0.26
CA GLY A 243 13.77 -12.31 1.53
C GLY A 243 13.14 -13.18 2.62
N ARG A 244 12.34 -12.59 3.51
CA ARG A 244 11.58 -13.32 4.56
C ARG A 244 10.38 -14.12 4.03
N ALA A 245 10.12 -14.14 2.72
CA ALA A 245 8.91 -14.78 2.17
C ALA A 245 8.86 -16.29 2.43
N ASN A 246 10.01 -16.96 2.45
CA ASN A 246 10.11 -18.40 2.74
C ASN A 246 9.75 -18.71 4.20
N ASP A 247 10.16 -17.85 5.15
CA ASP A 247 9.92 -18.07 6.58
C ASP A 247 8.44 -17.94 6.95
N VAL A 248 7.72 -17.06 6.23
CA VAL A 248 6.30 -16.79 6.46
C VAL A 248 5.40 -17.56 5.51
N ALA A 249 5.95 -18.45 4.69
CA ALA A 249 5.19 -19.27 3.76
C ALA A 249 4.36 -20.32 4.50
N VAL A 250 3.16 -20.59 4.02
CA VAL A 250 2.30 -21.67 4.53
C VAL A 250 3.01 -23.03 4.49
N PHE A 251 3.89 -23.24 3.52
CA PHE A 251 4.65 -24.48 3.39
C PHE A 251 5.72 -24.68 4.48
N ALA A 252 6.05 -23.63 5.24
CA ALA A 252 6.91 -23.73 6.42
C ALA A 252 6.12 -24.11 7.70
N ALA A 253 4.79 -24.21 7.63
CA ALA A 253 3.96 -24.63 8.76
C ALA A 253 4.10 -26.13 9.05
N ALA A 254 3.80 -26.53 10.29
CA ALA A 254 3.78 -27.94 10.69
C ALA A 254 2.73 -28.77 9.90
N ASP A 255 1.58 -28.16 9.58
CA ASP A 255 0.56 -28.72 8.67
C ASP A 255 0.26 -27.72 7.54
N PRO A 256 0.95 -27.84 6.38
CA PRO A 256 0.78 -26.93 5.26
C PRO A 256 -0.63 -26.94 4.65
N ILE A 257 -1.35 -28.06 4.68
CA ILE A 257 -2.68 -28.17 4.04
C ILE A 257 -3.72 -27.47 4.92
N ALA A 258 -3.68 -27.71 6.23
CA ALA A 258 -4.56 -27.03 7.18
C ALA A 258 -4.31 -25.51 7.15
N GLU A 259 -3.04 -25.11 7.14
CA GLU A 259 -2.67 -23.69 7.14
C GLU A 259 -3.02 -23.00 5.81
N PHE A 260 -2.85 -23.68 4.66
CA PHE A 260 -3.33 -23.20 3.37
C PHE A 260 -4.84 -23.00 3.36
N THR A 261 -5.59 -23.99 3.86
CA THR A 261 -7.05 -23.94 3.92
C THR A 261 -7.53 -22.80 4.82
N ARG A 262 -6.88 -22.60 5.97
CA ARG A 262 -7.12 -21.49 6.89
C ARG A 262 -6.87 -20.15 6.20
N SER A 263 -5.73 -19.99 5.53
CA SER A 263 -5.34 -18.76 4.87
C SER A 263 -6.20 -18.42 3.67
N LEU A 264 -6.54 -19.41 2.84
CA LEU A 264 -7.49 -19.29 1.75
C LEU A 264 -8.86 -18.84 2.25
N THR A 265 -9.42 -19.53 3.24
CA THR A 265 -10.76 -19.25 3.77
C THR A 265 -10.84 -17.85 4.36
N LYS A 266 -9.86 -17.47 5.19
CA LYS A 266 -9.80 -16.13 5.80
C LYS A 266 -9.57 -15.03 4.75
N THR A 267 -8.71 -15.27 3.76
CA THR A 267 -8.44 -14.29 2.70
C THR A 267 -9.65 -14.07 1.80
N LEU A 268 -10.43 -15.11 1.48
CA LEU A 268 -11.69 -14.95 0.75
C LEU A 268 -12.78 -14.30 1.62
N GLY A 269 -12.81 -14.64 2.92
CA GLY A 269 -13.73 -14.04 3.90
C GLY A 269 -13.42 -12.58 4.23
N MET A 270 -12.22 -12.07 3.92
CA MET A 270 -11.76 -10.74 4.35
C MET A 270 -12.63 -9.58 3.85
N PHE A 271 -13.34 -9.79 2.73
CA PHE A 271 -14.16 -8.76 2.11
C PHE A 271 -15.50 -8.52 2.83
N HIS A 272 -16.05 -9.51 3.53
CA HIS A 272 -17.42 -9.46 4.08
C HIS A 272 -17.56 -9.98 5.50
N VAL A 273 -16.65 -10.86 5.94
CA VAL A 273 -16.76 -11.57 7.22
C VAL A 273 -15.83 -10.96 8.26
N ALA A 274 -14.52 -11.08 8.04
CA ALA A 274 -13.52 -10.57 8.98
C ALA A 274 -12.23 -10.22 8.22
N GLY A 275 -11.88 -8.94 8.21
CA GLY A 275 -10.69 -8.44 7.53
C GLY A 275 -9.42 -8.59 8.37
N ASP A 276 -8.40 -7.81 8.01
CA ASP A 276 -7.13 -7.80 8.73
C ASP A 276 -7.32 -7.27 10.16
N ASN A 277 -6.75 -7.96 11.14
CA ASN A 277 -6.83 -7.58 12.56
C ASN A 277 -5.80 -6.49 12.93
N ASN A 278 -4.81 -6.24 12.08
CA ASN A 278 -3.80 -5.24 12.32
C ASN A 278 -4.41 -3.83 12.16
N PHE A 279 -4.39 -3.06 13.24
CA PHE A 279 -4.88 -1.68 13.25
C PHE A 279 -4.10 -0.73 12.33
N ARG A 280 -2.91 -1.10 11.84
CA ARG A 280 -2.23 -0.37 10.75
C ARG A 280 -2.86 -0.60 9.39
N HIS A 281 -3.57 -1.70 9.21
CA HIS A 281 -4.07 -2.16 7.91
C HIS A 281 -5.59 -1.98 7.76
N ASN A 282 -6.33 -2.06 8.87
CA ASN A 282 -7.77 -1.93 8.91
C ASN A 282 -8.28 -1.42 10.27
N LEU A 283 -9.58 -1.15 10.39
CA LEU A 283 -10.23 -1.12 11.71
C LEU A 283 -10.34 -2.57 12.20
N GLY A 284 -9.49 -2.96 13.16
CA GLY A 284 -9.18 -4.36 13.49
C GLY A 284 -10.35 -5.34 13.35
N GLY A 285 -10.21 -6.31 12.44
CA GLY A 285 -11.17 -7.40 12.22
C GLY A 285 -12.41 -7.01 11.41
N SER A 286 -12.66 -5.73 11.17
CA SER A 286 -13.76 -5.28 10.30
C SER A 286 -13.57 -5.82 8.87
N PRO A 287 -14.64 -6.06 8.10
CA PRO A 287 -14.50 -6.39 6.68
C PRO A 287 -13.73 -5.33 5.89
N GLN A 288 -13.00 -5.75 4.86
CA GLN A 288 -12.17 -4.85 4.06
C GLN A 288 -12.99 -3.95 3.11
N LEU A 289 -14.23 -4.35 2.83
CA LEU A 289 -15.22 -3.54 2.12
C LEU A 289 -16.33 -3.13 3.08
N ASP A 290 -16.79 -1.89 2.97
CA ASP A 290 -18.05 -1.51 3.61
C ASP A 290 -19.21 -2.34 3.04
N LEU A 291 -20.30 -2.45 3.80
CA LEU A 291 -21.44 -3.31 3.45
C LEU A 291 -21.97 -3.05 2.03
N LEU A 292 -22.08 -1.78 1.62
CA LEU A 292 -22.67 -1.40 0.33
C LEU A 292 -21.71 -1.72 -0.81
N SER A 293 -20.44 -1.36 -0.69
CA SER A 293 -19.39 -1.77 -1.64
C SER A 293 -19.26 -3.28 -1.72
N GLY A 294 -19.42 -3.99 -0.59
CA GLY A 294 -19.44 -5.44 -0.51
C GLY A 294 -20.61 -6.08 -1.28
N ILE A 295 -21.82 -5.54 -1.17
CA ILE A 295 -22.99 -6.02 -1.94
C ILE A 295 -22.76 -5.79 -3.44
N LEU A 296 -22.22 -4.63 -3.81
CA LEU A 296 -21.86 -4.32 -5.20
C LEU A 296 -20.80 -5.29 -5.72
N PHE A 297 -19.80 -5.63 -4.91
CA PHE A 297 -18.76 -6.60 -5.24
C PHE A 297 -19.34 -8.00 -5.48
N LEU A 298 -20.18 -8.53 -4.58
CA LEU A 298 -20.81 -9.85 -4.76
C LEU A 298 -21.72 -9.87 -6.00
N THR A 299 -22.47 -8.81 -6.22
CA THR A 299 -23.29 -8.64 -7.44
C THR A 299 -22.39 -8.63 -8.69
N GLY A 300 -21.25 -7.93 -8.63
CA GLY A 300 -20.23 -7.89 -9.66
C GLY A 300 -19.66 -9.27 -10.00
N ILE A 301 -19.34 -10.08 -8.99
CA ILE A 301 -18.91 -11.47 -9.16
C ILE A 301 -19.99 -12.26 -9.90
N ALA A 302 -21.25 -12.20 -9.44
CA ALA A 302 -22.36 -12.93 -10.07
C ALA A 302 -22.55 -12.52 -11.54
N VAL A 303 -22.48 -11.22 -11.83
CA VAL A 303 -22.55 -10.69 -13.21
C VAL A 303 -21.37 -11.19 -14.03
N ALA A 304 -20.14 -11.09 -13.54
CA ALA A 304 -18.94 -11.51 -14.25
C ALA A 304 -18.96 -13.02 -14.56
N LEU A 305 -19.35 -13.86 -13.59
CA LEU A 305 -19.54 -15.30 -13.78
C LEU A 305 -20.62 -15.61 -14.83
N SER A 306 -21.76 -14.90 -14.77
CA SER A 306 -22.82 -15.07 -15.78
C SER A 306 -22.35 -14.74 -17.21
N LEU A 307 -21.47 -13.74 -17.35
CA LEU A 307 -20.88 -13.36 -18.63
C LEU A 307 -19.86 -14.38 -19.13
N LEU A 308 -19.13 -15.05 -18.23
CA LEU A 308 -18.22 -16.13 -18.57
C LEU A 308 -18.97 -17.36 -19.09
N LEU A 309 -20.07 -17.74 -18.44
CA LEU A 309 -20.85 -18.96 -18.76
C LEU A 309 -21.68 -18.85 -20.04
N ARG A 310 -22.07 -17.64 -20.48
CA ARG A 310 -22.92 -17.47 -21.68
C ARG A 310 -22.14 -17.73 -22.97
N LEU A 311 -22.35 -18.91 -23.59
CA LEU A 311 -21.54 -19.48 -24.68
C LEU A 311 -21.67 -18.86 -26.09
N ARG A 312 -22.79 -18.21 -26.46
CA ARG A 312 -23.07 -17.95 -27.90
C ARG A 312 -22.68 -16.59 -28.50
N ASN A 313 -22.57 -15.48 -27.75
CA ASN A 313 -22.35 -14.14 -28.37
C ASN A 313 -21.38 -13.19 -27.61
N ALA A 314 -20.56 -13.70 -26.69
CA ALA A 314 -19.80 -12.87 -25.74
C ALA A 314 -18.27 -12.97 -25.82
N LYS A 315 -17.67 -13.51 -26.91
CA LYS A 315 -16.22 -13.84 -26.96
C LYS A 315 -15.29 -12.73 -26.43
N GLY A 316 -15.49 -11.47 -26.84
CA GLY A 316 -14.68 -10.35 -26.34
C GLY A 316 -14.98 -9.94 -24.90
N ARG A 317 -16.22 -10.11 -24.40
CA ARG A 317 -16.56 -9.84 -22.99
C ARG A 317 -15.93 -10.88 -22.06
N ARG A 318 -15.83 -12.15 -22.50
CA ARG A 318 -15.24 -13.22 -21.69
C ARG A 318 -13.77 -12.98 -21.38
N PHE A 319 -12.98 -12.57 -22.38
CA PHE A 319 -11.56 -12.28 -22.15
C PHE A 319 -11.36 -11.23 -21.06
N TYR A 320 -12.13 -10.12 -21.08
CA TYR A 320 -12.05 -9.09 -20.06
C TYR A 320 -12.41 -9.61 -18.65
N MET A 321 -13.39 -10.50 -18.54
CA MET A 321 -13.74 -11.13 -17.26
C MET A 321 -12.66 -12.12 -16.80
N VAL A 322 -12.02 -12.86 -17.71
CA VAL A 322 -10.89 -13.74 -17.39
C VAL A 322 -9.73 -12.91 -16.85
N VAL A 323 -9.34 -11.83 -17.54
CA VAL A 323 -8.29 -10.92 -17.06
C VAL A 323 -8.62 -10.39 -15.67
N LEU A 324 -9.87 -9.98 -15.43
CA LEU A 324 -10.31 -9.46 -14.14
C LEU A 324 -10.22 -10.49 -13.01
N PHE A 325 -10.69 -11.72 -13.24
CA PHE A 325 -10.64 -12.80 -12.22
C PHE A 325 -9.24 -13.37 -12.01
N VAL A 326 -8.44 -13.50 -13.07
CA VAL A 326 -7.03 -13.91 -12.95
C VAL A 326 -6.26 -12.85 -12.18
N TRP A 327 -6.46 -11.56 -12.48
CA TRP A 327 -5.84 -10.47 -11.73
C TRP A 327 -6.26 -10.50 -10.26
N PHE A 328 -7.55 -10.65 -9.98
CA PHE A 328 -8.07 -10.81 -8.62
C PHE A 328 -7.41 -11.97 -7.89
N GLY A 329 -7.41 -13.18 -8.47
CA GLY A 329 -6.83 -14.37 -7.85
C GLY A 329 -5.32 -14.25 -7.63
N LEU A 330 -4.56 -13.82 -8.64
CA LEU A 330 -3.10 -13.67 -8.56
C LEU A 330 -2.70 -12.70 -7.44
N MET A 331 -3.43 -11.61 -7.26
CA MET A 331 -3.11 -10.62 -6.24
C MET A 331 -3.63 -10.99 -4.84
N LEU A 332 -4.39 -12.08 -4.70
CA LEU A 332 -4.69 -12.70 -3.41
C LEU A 332 -3.64 -13.73 -2.98
N LEU A 333 -2.92 -14.34 -3.94
CA LEU A 333 -1.93 -15.39 -3.65
C LEU A 333 -0.89 -15.00 -2.59
N PRO A 334 -0.30 -13.78 -2.57
CA PRO A 334 0.65 -13.42 -1.53
C PRO A 334 0.06 -13.46 -0.10
N GLY A 335 -1.24 -13.19 0.05
CA GLY A 335 -1.94 -13.35 1.32
C GLY A 335 -2.24 -14.81 1.64
N ILE A 336 -2.77 -15.55 0.66
CA ILE A 336 -3.15 -16.97 0.78
C ILE A 336 -1.94 -17.86 1.10
N LEU A 337 -0.78 -17.56 0.51
CA LEU A 337 0.45 -18.35 0.67
C LEU A 337 1.26 -17.97 1.90
N SER A 338 0.75 -17.08 2.77
CA SER A 338 1.39 -16.71 4.02
C SER A 338 0.60 -17.17 5.25
N GLN A 339 1.33 -17.56 6.30
CA GLN A 339 0.79 -17.99 7.60
C GLN A 339 0.70 -16.85 8.64
N GLU A 340 1.43 -15.75 8.43
CA GLU A 340 1.51 -14.63 9.36
C GLU A 340 0.41 -13.59 9.11
N GLY A 341 -0.24 -13.11 10.18
CA GLY A 341 -1.20 -11.99 10.10
C GLY A 341 -2.38 -12.25 9.15
N VAL A 342 -2.94 -13.46 9.16
CA VAL A 342 -3.99 -13.89 8.22
C VAL A 342 -5.40 -13.49 8.70
N PRO A 343 -6.24 -12.84 7.85
CA PRO A 343 -5.93 -12.37 6.49
C PRO A 343 -5.09 -11.09 6.51
N HIS A 344 -4.29 -10.86 5.46
CA HIS A 344 -3.28 -9.80 5.46
C HIS A 344 -3.50 -8.76 4.34
N ALA A 345 -4.06 -7.60 4.68
CA ALA A 345 -4.53 -6.61 3.70
C ALA A 345 -3.38 -5.91 2.93
N LEU A 346 -2.20 -5.78 3.53
CA LEU A 346 -1.02 -5.24 2.84
C LEU A 346 -0.46 -6.20 1.78
N ARG A 347 -0.51 -7.53 2.03
CA ARG A 347 0.01 -8.54 1.08
C ARG A 347 -0.90 -8.68 -0.13
N THR A 348 -2.20 -8.49 0.08
CA THR A 348 -3.24 -8.55 -0.94
C THR A 348 -3.54 -7.19 -1.60
N LEU A 349 -2.70 -6.16 -1.35
CA LEU A 349 -2.97 -4.79 -1.81
C LEU A 349 -3.15 -4.68 -3.34
N GLY A 350 -2.45 -5.51 -4.11
CA GLY A 350 -2.61 -5.59 -5.56
C GLY A 350 -4.01 -6.02 -6.02
N ALA A 351 -4.85 -6.55 -5.13
CA ALA A 351 -6.23 -6.93 -5.41
C ALA A 351 -7.22 -5.76 -5.28
N ILE A 352 -6.81 -4.60 -4.76
CA ILE A 352 -7.68 -3.41 -4.69
C ILE A 352 -8.25 -3.07 -6.08
N PRO A 353 -7.45 -2.90 -7.15
CA PRO A 353 -8.01 -2.54 -8.45
C PRO A 353 -9.04 -3.53 -9.00
N PRO A 354 -8.79 -4.85 -9.08
CA PRO A 354 -9.81 -5.77 -9.57
C PRO A 354 -11.04 -5.82 -8.66
N VAL A 355 -10.90 -5.66 -7.34
CA VAL A 355 -12.04 -5.57 -6.41
C VAL A 355 -12.93 -4.36 -6.71
N MET A 356 -12.35 -3.16 -6.88
CA MET A 356 -13.11 -1.95 -7.19
C MET A 356 -13.76 -2.03 -8.59
N LEU A 357 -13.07 -2.65 -9.55
CA LEU A 357 -13.62 -2.90 -10.89
C LEU A 357 -14.79 -3.90 -10.85
N ILE A 358 -14.68 -4.99 -10.08
CA ILE A 358 -15.76 -5.96 -9.90
C ILE A 358 -16.96 -5.29 -9.21
N ALA A 359 -16.76 -4.53 -8.14
CA ALA A 359 -17.83 -3.79 -7.47
C ALA A 359 -18.52 -2.79 -8.42
N ALA A 360 -17.74 -2.08 -9.25
CA ALA A 360 -18.29 -1.19 -10.25
C ALA A 360 -19.11 -1.93 -11.31
N LEU A 361 -18.71 -3.14 -11.71
CA LEU A 361 -19.52 -3.99 -12.62
C LEU A 361 -20.89 -4.32 -12.00
N GLY A 362 -20.93 -4.63 -10.71
CA GLY A 362 -22.18 -4.83 -9.96
C GLY A 362 -23.05 -3.57 -9.94
N PHE A 363 -22.44 -2.40 -9.73
CA PHE A 363 -23.14 -1.12 -9.83
C PHE A 363 -23.69 -0.87 -11.24
N GLY A 364 -22.91 -1.16 -12.29
CA GLY A 364 -23.35 -1.01 -13.67
C GLY A 364 -24.59 -1.85 -13.98
N TRP A 365 -24.67 -3.06 -13.42
CA TRP A 365 -25.87 -3.90 -13.50
C TRP A 365 -27.04 -3.31 -12.72
N LEU A 366 -26.82 -2.84 -11.49
CA LEU A 366 -27.87 -2.21 -10.67
C LEU A 366 -28.42 -0.95 -11.37
N ALA A 367 -27.56 -0.17 -12.00
CA ALA A 367 -27.95 1.02 -12.73
C ALA A 367 -28.83 0.70 -13.95
N GLU A 368 -28.52 -0.37 -14.70
CA GLU A 368 -29.37 -0.83 -15.79
C GLU A 368 -30.77 -1.23 -15.26
N ARG A 369 -30.85 -1.95 -14.14
CA ARG A 369 -32.11 -2.40 -13.55
C ARG A 369 -32.97 -1.25 -13.05
N THR A 370 -32.36 -0.35 -12.28
CA THR A 370 -33.08 0.82 -11.73
C THR A 370 -33.50 1.79 -12.83
N THR A 371 -32.69 1.99 -13.88
CA THR A 371 -33.08 2.83 -15.03
C THR A 371 -34.31 2.29 -15.74
N LYS A 372 -34.40 0.96 -15.91
CA LYS A 372 -35.58 0.31 -16.53
C LYS A 372 -36.82 0.36 -15.64
N MET A 373 -36.66 0.36 -14.33
CA MET A 373 -37.77 0.29 -13.36
C MET A 373 -38.30 1.68 -12.97
N LEU A 374 -37.42 2.64 -12.69
CA LEU A 374 -37.75 3.95 -12.12
C LEU A 374 -37.63 5.10 -13.15
N GLY A 375 -37.14 4.80 -14.35
CA GLY A 375 -36.75 5.80 -15.32
C GLY A 375 -35.37 6.42 -15.02
N ARG A 376 -34.84 7.14 -16.01
CA ARG A 376 -33.45 7.64 -15.98
C ARG A 376 -33.20 8.60 -14.82
N GLN A 377 -34.05 9.63 -14.64
CA GLN A 377 -33.84 10.68 -13.64
C GLN A 377 -33.79 10.12 -12.21
N TRP A 378 -34.81 9.36 -11.80
CA TRP A 378 -34.88 8.78 -10.46
C TRP A 378 -33.80 7.73 -10.19
N SER A 379 -33.43 6.94 -11.20
CA SER A 379 -32.28 6.03 -11.11
C SER A 379 -30.98 6.80 -10.82
N HIS A 380 -30.70 7.90 -11.52
CA HIS A 380 -29.49 8.69 -11.28
C HIS A 380 -29.46 9.28 -9.86
N ILE A 381 -30.59 9.80 -9.37
CA ILE A 381 -30.69 10.34 -8.00
C ILE A 381 -30.41 9.24 -6.96
N ALA A 382 -31.07 8.08 -7.08
CA ALA A 382 -30.89 6.97 -6.15
C ALA A 382 -29.44 6.44 -6.15
N LEU A 383 -28.84 6.30 -7.33
CA LEU A 383 -27.47 5.83 -7.48
C LEU A 383 -26.44 6.84 -6.94
N MET A 384 -26.66 8.14 -7.16
CA MET A 384 -25.82 9.18 -6.55
C MET A 384 -25.96 9.23 -5.04
N GLY A 385 -27.18 9.03 -4.51
CA GLY A 385 -27.42 8.88 -3.08
C GLY A 385 -26.64 7.71 -2.49
N LEU A 386 -26.69 6.54 -3.14
CA LEU A 386 -25.92 5.35 -2.76
C LEU A 386 -24.41 5.63 -2.70
N LEU A 387 -23.84 6.23 -3.75
CA LEU A 387 -22.41 6.55 -3.80
C LEU A 387 -22.00 7.60 -2.76
N THR A 388 -22.89 8.55 -2.44
CA THR A 388 -22.68 9.54 -1.38
C THR A 388 -22.63 8.84 -0.02
N ILE A 389 -23.56 7.93 0.25
CA ILE A 389 -23.58 7.14 1.50
C ILE A 389 -22.30 6.33 1.65
N VAL A 390 -21.85 5.61 0.60
CA VAL A 390 -20.58 4.87 0.61
C VAL A 390 -19.40 5.79 0.95
N SER A 391 -19.36 6.97 0.34
CA SER A 391 -18.31 7.96 0.57
C SER A 391 -18.30 8.46 2.02
N VAL A 392 -19.48 8.78 2.57
CA VAL A 392 -19.63 9.25 3.96
C VAL A 392 -19.26 8.15 4.96
N ILE A 393 -19.69 6.91 4.74
CA ILE A 393 -19.35 5.77 5.61
C ILE A 393 -17.84 5.59 5.69
N ASN A 394 -17.15 5.51 4.55
CA ASN A 394 -15.71 5.29 4.54
C ASN A 394 -14.94 6.50 5.10
N PHE A 395 -15.40 7.73 4.84
CA PHE A 395 -14.82 8.94 5.43
C PHE A 395 -14.92 8.92 6.95
N TYR A 396 -16.12 8.64 7.47
CA TYR A 396 -16.37 8.57 8.90
C TYR A 396 -15.54 7.46 9.57
N GLN A 397 -15.54 6.27 8.98
CA GLN A 397 -14.78 5.13 9.48
C GLN A 397 -13.27 5.41 9.54
N TYR A 398 -12.71 6.08 8.52
CA TYR A 398 -11.28 6.38 8.49
C TYR A 398 -10.89 7.53 9.45
N PHE A 399 -11.52 8.70 9.30
CA PHE A 399 -11.09 9.93 9.97
C PHE A 399 -11.59 10.07 11.41
N PHE A 400 -12.69 9.42 11.77
CA PHE A 400 -13.30 9.58 13.10
C PHE A 400 -13.31 8.31 13.93
N VAL A 401 -13.44 7.12 13.32
CA VAL A 401 -13.46 5.86 14.08
C VAL A 401 -12.04 5.30 14.21
N TRP A 402 -11.37 5.09 13.09
CA TRP A 402 -10.06 4.46 13.06
C TRP A 402 -8.94 5.39 13.57
N ALA A 403 -8.94 6.65 13.14
CA ALA A 403 -7.88 7.60 13.49
C ALA A 403 -7.79 7.91 15.00
N SER A 404 -8.91 7.92 15.72
CA SER A 404 -8.96 8.18 17.16
C SER A 404 -8.91 6.92 18.01
N HIS A 405 -8.88 5.73 17.41
CA HIS A 405 -8.90 4.48 18.16
C HIS A 405 -7.58 4.28 18.93
N PRO A 406 -7.59 3.95 20.23
CA PRO A 406 -6.37 3.77 21.03
C PRO A 406 -5.42 2.72 20.45
N GLU A 407 -5.97 1.60 19.96
CA GLU A 407 -5.16 0.55 19.30
C GLU A 407 -4.49 1.04 18.01
N THR A 408 -5.08 2.00 17.29
CA THR A 408 -4.41 2.63 16.14
C THR A 408 -3.20 3.44 16.60
N GLN A 409 -3.34 4.24 17.67
CA GLN A 409 -2.21 5.01 18.22
C GLN A 409 -1.06 4.11 18.67
N LYS A 410 -1.38 3.02 19.39
CA LYS A 410 -0.40 1.99 19.78
C LYS A 410 0.24 1.33 18.56
N ALA A 411 -0.57 0.94 17.58
CA ALA A 411 -0.11 0.24 16.40
C ALA A 411 0.83 1.06 15.51
N PHE A 412 0.78 2.41 15.59
CA PHE A 412 1.70 3.32 14.89
C PHE A 412 2.82 3.89 15.77
N ARG A 413 2.97 3.40 17.01
CA ARG A 413 3.96 3.91 17.96
C ARG A 413 3.87 5.43 18.15
N TYR A 414 2.65 5.92 18.41
CA TYR A 414 2.42 7.34 18.68
C TYR A 414 3.29 7.88 19.82
N ASP A 415 3.56 7.04 20.82
CA ASP A 415 4.52 7.27 21.92
C ASP A 415 5.87 7.79 21.41
N LEU A 416 6.45 7.16 20.38
CA LEU A 416 7.76 7.54 19.85
C LEU A 416 7.74 8.88 19.11
N THR A 417 6.62 9.22 18.49
CA THR A 417 6.46 10.52 17.80
C THR A 417 6.31 11.65 18.81
N VAL A 418 5.57 11.42 19.89
CA VAL A 418 5.47 12.38 21.00
C VAL A 418 6.81 12.50 21.71
N MET A 419 7.54 11.40 21.91
CA MET A 419 8.89 11.41 22.47
C MET A 419 9.85 12.27 21.65
N ALA A 420 9.88 12.09 20.32
CA ALA A 420 10.67 12.93 19.41
C ALA A 420 10.31 14.43 19.54
N LYS A 421 9.01 14.73 19.62
CA LYS A 421 8.53 16.10 19.82
C LYS A 421 9.01 16.68 21.17
N VAL A 422 8.88 15.93 22.26
CA VAL A 422 9.32 16.34 23.60
C VAL A 422 10.83 16.58 23.60
N LEU A 423 11.63 15.66 23.03
CA LEU A 423 13.07 15.84 22.89
C LEU A 423 13.41 17.16 22.17
N ARG A 424 12.68 17.50 21.11
CA ARG A 424 12.90 18.74 20.35
C ARG A 424 12.53 20.01 21.09
N GLU A 425 11.41 20.02 21.81
CA GLU A 425 10.88 21.21 22.51
C GLU A 425 11.66 21.53 23.80
N GLN A 426 12.37 20.56 24.38
CA GLN A 426 13.10 20.73 25.63
C GLN A 426 14.50 21.33 25.44
N HIS A 427 14.55 22.59 24.98
CA HIS A 427 15.79 23.32 24.66
C HIS A 427 16.71 23.62 25.86
N ILE A 428 16.18 23.48 27.09
CA ILE A 428 16.95 23.65 28.33
C ILE A 428 18.03 22.57 28.51
N TYR A 429 17.83 21.39 27.90
CA TYR A 429 18.77 20.28 27.97
C TYR A 429 19.71 20.28 26.77
N THR A 430 21.02 20.44 27.02
CA THR A 430 22.06 20.41 26.00
C THR A 430 22.57 19.01 25.70
N GLN A 431 22.25 18.03 26.56
CA GLN A 431 22.49 16.62 26.32
C GLN A 431 21.20 15.84 26.53
N LYS A 432 20.72 15.16 25.50
CA LYS A 432 19.49 14.35 25.56
C LYS A 432 19.86 12.90 25.29
N VAL A 433 19.58 12.00 26.21
CA VAL A 433 19.92 10.58 26.08
C VAL A 433 18.65 9.75 26.03
N VAL A 434 18.41 9.07 24.92
CA VAL A 434 17.36 8.04 24.82
C VAL A 434 17.93 6.74 25.38
N VAL A 435 17.34 6.25 26.46
CA VAL A 435 17.78 5.04 27.16
C VAL A 435 16.99 3.84 26.65
N ILE A 436 17.70 2.87 26.09
CA ILE A 436 17.14 1.61 25.60
C ILE A 436 17.05 0.65 26.78
N ASN A 437 15.87 0.57 27.37
CA ASN A 437 15.57 -0.22 28.56
C ASN A 437 14.68 -1.43 28.25
N GLN A 438 15.05 -2.16 27.21
CA GLN A 438 14.42 -3.44 26.87
C GLN A 438 15.43 -4.58 27.11
N PRO A 439 15.01 -5.73 27.69
CA PRO A 439 15.93 -6.83 27.95
C PRO A 439 16.61 -7.34 26.68
N GLY A 440 17.95 -7.41 26.67
CA GLY A 440 18.74 -7.89 25.53
C GLY A 440 18.78 -6.95 24.32
N ALA A 441 18.19 -5.76 24.42
CA ALA A 441 18.20 -4.77 23.36
C ALA A 441 19.51 -3.97 23.32
N THR A 442 20.10 -3.87 22.14
CA THR A 442 21.25 -3.03 21.80
C THR A 442 20.81 -1.90 20.89
N VAL A 443 21.63 -0.86 20.76
CA VAL A 443 21.35 0.23 19.79
C VAL A 443 21.19 -0.32 18.36
N GLU A 444 22.01 -1.32 18.00
CA GLU A 444 21.99 -1.94 16.67
C GLU A 444 20.74 -2.79 16.45
N ASN A 445 20.35 -3.64 17.41
CA ASN A 445 19.17 -4.49 17.23
C ASN A 445 17.85 -3.72 17.40
N SER A 446 17.88 -2.57 18.08
CA SER A 446 16.73 -1.66 18.27
C SER A 446 16.64 -0.58 17.18
N PHE A 447 17.47 -0.68 16.13
CA PHE A 447 17.53 0.29 15.04
C PHE A 447 16.13 0.62 14.48
N ILE A 448 15.32 -0.41 14.22
CA ILE A 448 13.97 -0.25 13.68
C ILE A 448 13.08 0.47 14.69
N GLU A 449 13.07 0.06 15.96
CA GLU A 449 12.21 0.67 16.98
C GLU A 449 12.55 2.13 17.25
N LEU A 450 13.82 2.50 17.19
CA LEU A 450 14.29 3.86 17.38
C LEU A 450 14.12 4.73 16.13
N ALA A 451 13.83 4.13 14.98
CA ALA A 451 13.79 4.82 13.70
C ALA A 451 12.87 6.05 13.69
N PRO A 452 11.67 6.06 14.31
CA PRO A 452 10.82 7.25 14.34
C PRO A 452 11.49 8.46 14.98
N ILE A 453 12.16 8.27 16.13
CA ILE A 453 12.90 9.35 16.81
C ILE A 453 14.09 9.78 15.96
N ARG A 454 14.90 8.81 15.50
CA ARG A 454 16.09 9.08 14.69
C ARG A 454 15.78 9.81 13.38
N PHE A 455 14.65 9.50 12.75
CA PHE A 455 14.24 10.12 11.51
C PHE A 455 13.71 11.54 11.74
N LEU A 456 12.81 11.70 12.72
CA LEU A 456 12.19 13.00 12.98
C LEU A 456 13.22 14.00 13.50
N ASP A 457 14.16 13.56 14.34
CA ASP A 457 15.20 14.40 14.94
C ASP A 457 16.57 14.20 14.27
N TYR A 458 16.60 13.77 13.01
CA TYR A 458 17.84 13.43 12.29
C TYR A 458 18.92 14.53 12.31
N ALA A 459 18.50 15.80 12.36
CA ALA A 459 19.40 16.95 12.39
C ALA A 459 19.89 17.32 13.81
N ASP A 460 19.32 16.73 14.86
CA ASP A 460 19.67 17.03 16.26
C ASP A 460 20.81 16.11 16.75
N SER A 461 22.04 16.59 16.63
CA SER A 461 23.23 15.88 17.12
C SER A 461 23.36 15.86 18.65
N THR A 462 22.45 16.51 19.39
CA THR A 462 22.44 16.48 20.86
C THR A 462 21.80 15.22 21.43
N ILE A 463 21.12 14.44 20.59
CA ILE A 463 20.45 13.20 20.99
C ILE A 463 21.44 12.03 20.91
N ILE A 464 21.64 11.38 22.04
CA ILE A 464 22.51 10.20 22.21
C ILE A 464 21.62 8.99 22.52
N TYR A 465 21.94 7.83 21.96
CA TYR A 465 21.24 6.58 22.26
C TYR A 465 22.14 5.71 23.14
N LYS A 466 21.61 5.21 24.25
CA LYS A 466 22.40 4.41 25.21
C LYS A 466 21.60 3.23 25.74
N GLU A 467 22.26 2.09 25.88
CA GLU A 467 21.70 0.91 26.53
C GLU A 467 21.58 1.13 28.05
N SER A 468 20.51 0.61 28.64
CA SER A 468 20.28 0.64 30.10
C SER A 468 21.41 -0.02 30.92
N THR A 469 22.12 -0.99 30.35
CA THR A 469 23.30 -1.62 30.97
C THR A 469 24.56 -0.75 30.96
N ARG A 470 24.57 0.31 30.14
CA ARG A 470 25.74 1.18 29.91
C ARG A 470 25.53 2.60 30.42
N LEU A 471 24.64 2.79 31.40
CA LEU A 471 24.32 4.09 32.00
C LEU A 471 25.53 4.74 32.69
N ALA A 472 26.42 3.94 33.27
CA ALA A 472 27.64 4.43 33.93
C ALA A 472 28.61 5.16 32.97
N GLU A 473 28.46 4.98 31.65
CA GLU A 473 29.25 5.68 30.64
C GLU A 473 28.71 7.08 30.32
N ILE A 474 27.55 7.46 30.88
CA ILE A 474 26.96 8.79 30.69
C ILE A 474 27.70 9.76 31.62
N ILE A 475 28.30 10.79 31.03
CA ILE A 475 28.88 11.92 31.77
C ILE A 475 27.84 13.06 31.73
N PRO A 476 27.04 13.26 32.80
CA PRO A 476 25.97 14.25 32.81
C PRO A 476 26.52 15.68 32.92
N GLN A 477 25.85 16.60 32.23
CA GLN A 477 26.00 18.03 32.41
C GLN A 477 24.96 18.47 33.44
N PHE A 478 25.43 19.00 34.58
CA PHE A 478 24.56 19.38 35.70
C PHE A 478 23.40 20.28 35.27
N GLU A 479 22.17 19.89 35.61
CA GLU A 479 20.90 20.52 35.23
C GLU A 479 20.61 20.63 33.73
N LYS A 480 21.45 20.02 32.88
CA LYS A 480 21.36 20.11 31.42
C LYS A 480 21.32 18.76 30.71
N THR A 481 21.30 17.66 31.47
CA THR A 481 21.13 16.31 30.90
C THR A 481 19.72 15.78 31.13
N MET A 482 19.07 15.36 30.04
CA MET A 482 17.77 14.70 30.02
C MET A 482 17.96 13.25 29.62
N LEU A 483 17.47 12.32 30.43
CA LEU A 483 17.44 10.88 30.11
C LEU A 483 16.00 10.46 29.87
N VAL A 484 15.69 9.94 28.69
CA VAL A 484 14.34 9.51 28.30
C VAL A 484 14.33 8.01 28.08
N PRO A 485 13.68 7.22 28.94
CA PRO A 485 13.56 5.79 28.73
C PRO A 485 12.65 5.47 27.55
N LEU A 486 13.00 4.46 26.76
CA LEU A 486 12.21 3.99 25.63
C LEU A 486 10.89 3.33 26.09
N GLN A 487 10.93 2.63 27.21
CA GLN A 487 9.75 2.10 27.91
C GLN A 487 9.54 2.88 29.22
N ALA A 488 8.36 3.47 29.38
CA ALA A 488 7.99 4.21 30.58
C ALA A 488 7.76 3.27 31.79
N ASN A 489 7.82 3.82 33.01
CA ASN A 489 7.55 3.11 34.27
C ASN A 489 8.46 1.90 34.57
N ASP A 490 9.71 1.94 34.12
CA ASP A 490 10.70 0.92 34.45
C ASP A 490 11.36 1.20 35.82
N GLN A 491 10.91 0.45 36.83
CA GLN A 491 11.38 0.61 38.21
C GLN A 491 12.85 0.20 38.41
N GLU A 492 13.33 -0.78 37.65
CA GLU A 492 14.71 -1.25 37.73
C GLU A 492 15.67 -0.19 37.16
N LEU A 493 15.27 0.42 36.04
CA LEU A 493 15.98 1.55 35.47
C LEU A 493 15.99 2.74 36.43
N GLU A 494 14.84 3.11 37.02
CA GLU A 494 14.77 4.23 37.96
C GLU A 494 15.69 4.01 39.17
N ALA A 495 15.72 2.80 39.74
CA ALA A 495 16.61 2.45 40.83
C ALA A 495 18.09 2.57 40.42
N SER A 496 18.44 2.09 39.22
CA SER A 496 19.79 2.16 38.67
C SER A 496 20.24 3.60 38.45
N LEU A 497 19.35 4.46 37.93
CA LEU A 497 19.62 5.88 37.74
C LEU A 497 19.81 6.63 39.07
N ARG A 498 19.01 6.33 40.10
CA ARG A 498 19.16 6.94 41.43
C ARG A 498 20.46 6.51 42.12
N ALA A 499 20.91 5.27 41.88
CA ALA A 499 22.17 4.77 42.40
C ALA A 499 23.38 5.46 41.74
N LEU A 500 23.34 5.67 40.42
CA LEU A 500 24.41 6.34 39.68
C LEU A 500 24.38 7.87 39.87
N PHE A 501 23.18 8.46 39.97
CA PHE A 501 22.97 9.89 40.00
C PHE A 501 21.98 10.28 41.12
N PRO A 502 22.46 10.51 42.35
CA PRO A 502 21.59 10.76 43.52
C PRO A 502 20.69 12.00 43.39
N THR A 503 21.05 12.97 42.55
CA THR A 503 20.30 14.22 42.33
C THR A 503 19.23 14.12 41.25
N VAL A 504 19.04 12.93 40.64
CA VAL A 504 18.12 12.73 39.52
C VAL A 504 16.67 13.05 39.91
N LYS A 505 15.99 13.83 39.07
CA LYS A 505 14.57 14.18 39.24
C LYS A 505 13.74 13.58 38.11
N ARG A 506 12.77 12.74 38.48
CA ARG A 506 11.74 12.25 37.56
C ARG A 506 10.80 13.40 37.19
N LYS A 507 10.51 13.54 35.89
CA LYS A 507 9.61 14.53 35.31
C LYS A 507 8.75 13.87 34.24
N GLU A 508 7.65 14.51 33.89
CA GLU A 508 6.77 14.07 32.82
C GLU A 508 6.32 15.28 31.98
N THR A 509 6.27 15.12 30.67
CA THR A 509 5.74 16.15 29.76
C THR A 509 5.04 15.48 28.58
N GLN A 510 3.80 15.90 28.30
CA GLN A 510 2.98 15.32 27.23
C GLN A 510 2.84 13.78 27.31
N GLY A 511 2.85 13.20 28.52
CA GLY A 511 2.79 11.75 28.72
C GLY A 511 4.13 11.01 28.53
N ILE A 512 5.21 11.74 28.26
CA ILE A 512 6.57 11.20 28.16
C ILE A 512 7.29 11.42 29.49
N GLU A 513 7.64 10.31 30.12
CA GLU A 513 8.47 10.27 31.32
C GLU A 513 9.94 10.52 30.96
N TYR A 514 10.65 11.29 31.78
CA TYR A 514 12.08 11.48 31.67
C TYR A 514 12.74 11.85 33.01
N PHE A 515 14.06 11.73 33.05
CA PHE A 515 14.88 12.04 34.21
C PHE A 515 15.79 13.23 33.92
N SER A 516 15.81 14.19 34.82
CA SER A 516 16.64 15.39 34.76
C SER A 516 17.82 15.22 35.72
N LEU A 517 19.04 15.34 35.18
CA LEU A 517 20.31 15.34 35.92
C LEU A 517 20.91 16.73 35.99
#